data_AF-A0A954W072-F1
#
_entry.id   AF-A0A954W072-F1
#
_cell.length_a   1.000
_cell.length_b   1.000
_cell.length_c   1.000
_cell.angle_alpha   90.00
_cell.angle_beta   90.00
_cell.angle_gamma   90.00
#
_symmetry.space_group_name_H-M   'P 1'
#
loop_
_entity.id
_entity.type
_entity.pdbx_description
1 polymer ?
#
loop_
_entity_poly.entity_id
_entity_poly.type
_entity_poly.pdbx_seq_one_letter_code
_entity_poly.pdbx_strand_id
1 'polypeptide(L)'
;KLIRQGMLIESWGLKQQAADGSFPKTGDAVHSTSLFLEATGRAILLARAYQHPQLQQIEQHWSPRMIKMAEWINQPEVSEPKRDVNLEPFTHRYFLRGLGLLLASRVARNEQFDQQAIEFVRQGLQQQQADGTLPERNGFDLSYQSLGMNYAGRFYFWTNDKEVQTQIANMLSQSLPIIDDHIDDAGIVRLDDSSRSNETSRSGKAKRFDYFNAVQAYLLAERITSQKRYREIAELLASAYQANQ
;
A
#
# COMPACT_ATOMS: atom_id res chain seq x y z
N LYS A 1 19.61 13.64 -5.52
CA LYS A 1 19.96 12.33 -6.12
C LYS A 1 18.78 11.35 -6.10
N LEU A 2 18.17 11.07 -4.94
CA LEU A 2 17.08 10.09 -4.79
C LEU A 2 15.80 10.43 -5.59
N ILE A 3 15.33 11.69 -5.57
CA ILE A 3 14.15 12.12 -6.34
C ILE A 3 14.31 11.82 -7.84
N ARG A 4 15.46 12.22 -8.42
CA ARG A 4 15.77 11.94 -9.82
C ARG A 4 15.78 10.44 -10.13
N GLN A 5 16.35 9.62 -9.24
CA GLN A 5 16.39 8.17 -9.41
C GLN A 5 14.97 7.58 -9.40
N GLY A 6 14.12 8.00 -8.46
CA GLY A 6 12.71 7.61 -8.43
C GLY A 6 11.98 7.98 -9.72
N MET A 7 12.17 9.22 -10.21
CA MET A 7 11.57 9.66 -11.47
C MET A 7 12.02 8.82 -12.67
N LEU A 8 13.29 8.42 -12.73
CA LEU A 8 13.82 7.59 -13.80
C LEU A 8 13.25 6.17 -13.76
N ILE A 9 13.13 5.58 -12.57
CA ILE A 9 12.53 4.25 -12.37
C ILE A 9 11.06 4.28 -12.79
N GLU A 10 10.30 5.26 -12.31
CA GLU A 10 8.87 5.38 -12.64
C GLU A 10 8.67 5.61 -14.14
N SER A 11 9.45 6.51 -14.75
CA SER A 11 9.38 6.78 -16.19
C SER A 11 9.77 5.56 -17.03
N TRP A 12 10.73 4.75 -16.58
CA TRP A 12 11.06 3.48 -17.23
C TRP A 12 9.92 2.48 -17.11
N GLY A 13 9.33 2.36 -15.91
CA GLY A 13 8.20 1.48 -15.64
C GLY A 13 7.02 1.83 -16.54
N LEU A 14 6.59 3.08 -16.55
CA LEU A 14 5.51 3.58 -17.40
C LEU A 14 5.71 3.35 -18.91
N LYS A 15 6.96 3.22 -19.39
CA LYS A 15 7.24 2.83 -20.80
C LYS A 15 6.93 1.35 -21.09
N GLN A 16 6.87 0.51 -20.06
CA GLN A 16 6.50 -0.91 -20.18
C GLN A 16 4.98 -1.14 -20.17
N GLN A 17 4.19 -0.08 -19.92
CA GLN A 17 2.74 -0.13 -19.87
C GLN A 17 2.16 -0.47 -21.26
N ALA A 18 1.18 -1.37 -21.30
CA ALA A 18 0.42 -1.68 -22.49
C ALA A 18 -0.60 -0.57 -22.83
N ALA A 19 -1.19 -0.65 -24.03
CA ALA A 19 -2.12 0.36 -24.53
C ALA A 19 -3.43 0.43 -23.72
N ASP A 20 -3.85 -0.68 -23.13
CA ASP A 20 -5.03 -0.76 -22.25
C ASP A 20 -4.78 -0.18 -20.85
N GLY A 21 -3.52 0.09 -20.49
CA GLY A 21 -3.12 0.60 -19.19
C GLY A 21 -2.46 -0.43 -18.27
N SER A 22 -2.47 -1.71 -18.64
CA SER A 22 -1.94 -2.82 -17.83
C SER A 22 -0.43 -3.00 -17.95
N PHE A 23 0.14 -3.88 -17.11
CA PHE A 23 1.52 -4.37 -17.23
C PHE A 23 1.56 -5.89 -17.48
N PRO A 24 1.24 -6.34 -18.71
CA PRO A 24 0.96 -7.75 -19.00
C PRO A 24 2.22 -8.63 -19.01
N LYS A 25 3.41 -8.04 -19.13
CA LYS A 25 4.70 -8.75 -19.12
C LYS A 25 5.20 -9.10 -17.71
N THR A 26 4.36 -8.90 -16.70
CA THR A 26 4.66 -9.24 -15.31
C THR A 26 3.99 -10.56 -14.94
N GLY A 27 4.53 -11.26 -13.93
CA GLY A 27 3.92 -12.52 -13.46
C GLY A 27 2.56 -12.33 -12.76
N ASP A 28 2.18 -11.08 -12.47
CA ASP A 28 0.90 -10.70 -11.88
C ASP A 28 0.58 -9.28 -12.36
N ALA A 29 -0.13 -9.19 -13.48
CA ALA A 29 -0.45 -7.93 -14.13
C ALA A 29 -1.29 -7.03 -13.22
N VAL A 30 -2.26 -7.58 -12.50
CA VAL A 30 -3.17 -6.77 -11.70
C VAL A 30 -2.46 -6.15 -10.50
N HIS A 31 -1.67 -6.94 -9.77
CA HIS A 31 -0.89 -6.43 -8.66
C HIS A 31 0.16 -5.42 -9.12
N SER A 32 0.86 -5.70 -10.23
CA SER A 32 1.87 -4.79 -10.77
C SER A 32 1.26 -3.46 -11.20
N THR A 33 0.12 -3.47 -11.90
CA THR A 33 -0.60 -2.25 -12.26
C THR A 33 -1.06 -1.49 -11.03
N SER A 34 -1.52 -2.19 -9.98
CA SER A 34 -1.97 -1.54 -8.74
C SER A 34 -0.82 -0.84 -8.00
N LEU A 35 0.37 -1.45 -7.97
CA LEU A 35 1.59 -0.86 -7.40
C LEU A 35 2.00 0.41 -8.16
N PHE A 36 2.04 0.36 -9.49
CA PHE A 36 2.37 1.53 -10.31
C PHE A 36 1.29 2.62 -10.21
N LEU A 37 0.01 2.25 -10.12
CA LEU A 37 -1.09 3.19 -9.92
C LEU A 37 -0.92 3.98 -8.62
N GLU A 38 -0.64 3.30 -7.49
CA GLU A 38 -0.38 3.97 -6.20
C GLU A 38 0.85 4.87 -6.26
N ALA A 39 1.96 4.34 -6.78
CA ALA A 39 3.24 5.05 -6.81
C ALA A 39 3.17 6.30 -7.72
N THR A 40 2.64 6.15 -8.94
CA THR A 40 2.46 7.24 -9.88
C THR A 40 1.51 8.30 -9.31
N GLY A 41 0.35 7.91 -8.76
CA GLY A 41 -0.63 8.85 -8.21
C GLY A 41 -0.07 9.64 -7.04
N ARG A 42 0.61 8.96 -6.11
CA ARG A 42 1.26 9.61 -4.96
C ARG A 42 2.36 10.56 -5.41
N ALA A 43 3.19 10.18 -6.38
CA ALA A 43 4.25 11.03 -6.90
C ALA A 43 3.71 12.29 -7.57
N ILE A 44 2.63 12.19 -8.36
CA ILE A 44 1.97 13.35 -8.98
C ILE A 44 1.41 14.29 -7.91
N LEU A 45 0.70 13.77 -6.91
CA LEU A 45 0.11 14.61 -5.86
C LEU A 45 1.17 15.27 -4.96
N LEU A 46 2.27 14.58 -4.65
CA LEU A 46 3.40 15.18 -3.94
C LEU A 46 4.09 16.26 -4.79
N ALA A 47 4.27 16.02 -6.09
CA ALA A 47 4.82 17.02 -7.01
C ALA A 47 3.96 18.28 -7.06
N ARG A 48 2.63 18.14 -7.11
CA ARG A 48 1.67 19.26 -7.03
C ARG A 48 1.83 20.06 -5.74
N ALA A 49 1.93 19.37 -4.60
CA ALA A 49 2.07 20.01 -3.30
C ALA A 49 3.41 20.76 -3.15
N TYR A 50 4.50 20.20 -3.69
CA TYR A 50 5.84 20.79 -3.62
C TYR A 50 6.07 21.94 -4.61
N GLN A 51 5.26 22.05 -5.68
CA GLN A 51 5.28 23.13 -6.68
C GLN A 51 6.63 23.37 -7.39
N HIS A 52 7.52 22.37 -7.45
CA HIS A 52 8.82 22.52 -8.09
C HIS A 52 8.75 22.38 -9.62
N PRO A 53 9.30 23.31 -10.43
CA PRO A 53 9.15 23.30 -11.89
C PRO A 53 9.57 21.99 -12.57
N GLN A 54 10.65 21.36 -12.12
CA GLN A 54 11.12 20.07 -12.68
C GLN A 54 10.14 18.90 -12.43
N LEU A 55 9.26 19.03 -11.43
CA LEU A 55 8.26 18.01 -11.10
C LEU A 55 6.92 18.30 -11.77
N GLN A 56 6.67 19.51 -12.27
CA GLN A 56 5.42 19.84 -12.97
C GLN A 56 5.28 19.07 -14.30
N GLN A 57 6.41 18.75 -14.95
CA GLN A 57 6.40 17.93 -16.16
C GLN A 57 5.94 16.48 -15.91
N ILE A 58 6.10 15.98 -14.68
CA ILE A 58 5.67 14.62 -14.30
C ILE A 58 4.18 14.46 -14.53
N GLU A 59 3.38 15.39 -14.04
CA GLU A 59 1.93 15.32 -14.12
C GLU A 59 1.46 15.19 -15.57
N GLN A 60 1.97 16.06 -16.46
CA GLN A 60 1.59 16.04 -17.88
C GLN A 60 1.86 14.70 -18.55
N HIS A 61 2.97 14.04 -18.22
CA HIS A 61 3.37 12.78 -18.87
C HIS A 61 2.79 11.54 -18.19
N TRP A 62 2.60 11.58 -16.87
CA TRP A 62 2.22 10.41 -16.09
C TRP A 62 0.71 10.34 -15.86
N SER A 63 0.00 11.47 -15.77
CA SER A 63 -1.45 11.47 -15.53
C SER A 63 -2.24 10.66 -16.58
N PRO A 64 -2.02 10.80 -17.90
CA PRO A 64 -2.77 10.00 -18.88
C PRO A 64 -2.54 8.50 -18.73
N ARG A 65 -1.31 8.11 -18.41
CA ARG A 65 -0.93 6.71 -18.19
C ARG A 65 -1.56 6.13 -16.94
N MET A 66 -1.58 6.91 -15.87
CA MET A 66 -2.20 6.53 -14.62
C MET A 66 -3.72 6.43 -14.72
N ILE A 67 -4.35 7.32 -15.49
CA ILE A 67 -5.79 7.21 -15.77
C ILE A 67 -6.07 5.89 -16.49
N LYS A 68 -5.24 5.49 -17.47
CA LYS A 68 -5.36 4.17 -18.12
C LYS A 68 -5.18 3.01 -17.15
N MET A 69 -4.25 3.10 -16.19
CA MET A 69 -4.11 2.08 -15.13
C MET A 69 -5.38 1.97 -14.28
N ALA A 70 -5.95 3.11 -13.89
CA ALA A 70 -7.18 3.17 -13.09
C ALA A 70 -8.39 2.63 -13.87
N GLU A 71 -8.54 3.01 -15.13
CA GLU A 71 -9.58 2.49 -16.03
C GLU A 71 -9.50 0.96 -16.14
N TRP A 72 -8.29 0.42 -16.37
CA TRP A 72 -8.08 -1.01 -16.50
C TRP A 72 -8.35 -1.78 -15.19
N ILE A 73 -7.87 -1.27 -14.05
CA ILE A 73 -8.15 -1.87 -12.72
C ILE A 73 -9.65 -1.89 -12.42
N ASN A 74 -10.40 -0.91 -12.94
CA ASN A 74 -11.83 -0.77 -12.69
C ASN A 74 -12.72 -1.57 -13.67
N GLN A 75 -12.15 -2.26 -14.65
CA GLN A 75 -12.91 -3.14 -15.54
C GLN A 75 -13.56 -4.29 -14.74
N PRO A 76 -14.85 -4.61 -14.94
CA PRO A 76 -15.53 -5.67 -14.17
C PRO A 76 -14.80 -7.02 -14.17
N GLU A 77 -14.17 -7.38 -15.29
CA GLU A 77 -13.36 -8.59 -15.43
C GLU A 77 -12.06 -8.59 -14.61
N VAL A 78 -11.59 -7.42 -14.18
CA VAL A 78 -10.39 -7.24 -13.33
C VAL A 78 -10.77 -6.93 -11.88
N SER A 79 -11.87 -6.23 -11.65
CA SER A 79 -12.26 -5.68 -10.34
C SER A 79 -13.13 -6.62 -9.50
N GLU A 80 -13.82 -7.59 -10.10
CA GLU A 80 -14.68 -8.53 -9.36
C GLU A 80 -13.87 -9.58 -8.57
N PRO A 81 -14.00 -9.65 -7.22
CA PRO A 81 -13.24 -10.57 -6.38
C PRO A 81 -13.37 -12.05 -6.77
N LYS A 82 -14.58 -12.48 -7.18
CA LYS A 82 -14.87 -13.85 -7.62
C LYS A 82 -14.12 -14.26 -8.91
N ARG A 83 -13.56 -13.30 -9.64
CA ARG A 83 -12.87 -13.51 -10.93
C ARG A 83 -11.38 -13.23 -10.86
N ASP A 84 -10.94 -12.43 -9.89
CA ASP A 84 -9.52 -12.24 -9.62
C ASP A 84 -9.02 -13.21 -8.55
N VAL A 85 -8.64 -14.41 -8.99
CA VAL A 85 -7.97 -15.43 -8.15
C VAL A 85 -6.70 -14.91 -7.47
N ASN A 86 -6.19 -13.73 -7.87
CA ASN A 86 -5.05 -13.06 -7.24
C ASN A 86 -5.45 -12.02 -6.19
N LEU A 87 -6.73 -11.66 -6.04
CA LEU A 87 -7.22 -10.83 -4.92
C LEU A 87 -7.54 -11.67 -3.69
N GLU A 88 -8.22 -12.80 -3.87
CA GLU A 88 -8.86 -13.51 -2.76
C GLU A 88 -7.92 -14.06 -1.67
N PRO A 89 -6.62 -14.34 -1.90
CA PRO A 89 -5.76 -14.68 -0.77
C PRO A 89 -5.26 -13.47 0.02
N PHE A 90 -5.27 -12.23 -0.49
CA PHE A 90 -4.37 -11.18 0.02
C PHE A 90 -5.06 -9.87 0.41
N THR A 91 -5.26 -9.65 1.70
CA THR A 91 -5.97 -8.46 2.23
C THR A 91 -5.31 -7.14 1.84
N HIS A 92 -3.98 -7.04 1.85
CA HIS A 92 -3.27 -5.80 1.48
C HIS A 92 -3.60 -5.31 0.06
N ARG A 93 -3.99 -6.20 -0.86
CA ARG A 93 -4.27 -5.84 -2.25
C ARG A 93 -5.54 -5.01 -2.39
N TYR A 94 -6.51 -5.21 -1.52
CA TYR A 94 -7.70 -4.37 -1.43
C TYR A 94 -7.31 -2.92 -1.08
N PHE A 95 -6.50 -2.74 -0.04
CA PHE A 95 -6.02 -1.42 0.38
C PHE A 95 -5.13 -0.77 -0.67
N LEU A 96 -4.26 -1.52 -1.34
CA LEU A 96 -3.43 -1.03 -2.43
C LEU A 96 -4.28 -0.51 -3.60
N ARG A 97 -5.26 -1.29 -4.06
CA ARG A 97 -6.16 -0.88 -5.17
C ARG A 97 -7.00 0.31 -4.78
N GLY A 98 -7.59 0.27 -3.59
CA GLY A 98 -8.38 1.36 -3.04
C GLY A 98 -7.56 2.66 -3.00
N LEU A 99 -6.35 2.63 -2.44
CA LEU A 99 -5.49 3.80 -2.41
C LEU A 99 -5.10 4.28 -3.82
N GLY A 100 -4.71 3.37 -4.72
CA GLY A 100 -4.36 3.74 -6.10
C GLY A 100 -5.50 4.45 -6.82
N LEU A 101 -6.72 3.92 -6.74
CA LEU A 101 -7.91 4.52 -7.34
C LEU A 101 -8.29 5.84 -6.68
N LEU A 102 -8.17 5.94 -5.35
CA LEU A 102 -8.40 7.20 -4.64
C LEU A 102 -7.45 8.29 -5.13
N LEU A 103 -6.15 7.99 -5.23
CA LEU A 103 -5.15 8.94 -5.73
C LEU A 103 -5.45 9.33 -7.19
N ALA A 104 -5.83 8.37 -8.03
CA ALA A 104 -6.24 8.62 -9.40
C ALA A 104 -7.49 9.51 -9.48
N SER A 105 -8.47 9.32 -8.60
CA SER A 105 -9.66 10.19 -8.49
C SER A 105 -9.27 11.65 -8.25
N ARG A 106 -8.26 11.92 -7.41
CA ARG A 106 -7.80 13.27 -7.08
C ARG A 106 -7.01 13.90 -8.22
N VAL A 107 -6.27 13.10 -8.98
CA VAL A 107 -5.54 13.58 -10.15
C VAL A 107 -6.47 13.88 -11.32
N ALA A 108 -7.39 12.96 -11.62
CA ALA A 108 -8.30 13.02 -12.76
C ALA A 108 -9.60 13.79 -12.47
N ARG A 109 -9.89 14.10 -11.19
CA ARG A 109 -11.18 14.61 -10.72
C ARG A 109 -12.35 13.70 -11.13
N ASN A 110 -12.15 12.39 -10.95
CA ASN A 110 -13.11 11.36 -11.36
C ASN A 110 -13.78 10.73 -10.14
N GLU A 111 -15.07 11.00 -9.94
CA GLU A 111 -15.86 10.51 -8.80
C GLU A 111 -16.08 8.99 -8.84
N GLN A 112 -16.13 8.37 -10.03
CA GLN A 112 -16.29 6.91 -10.14
C GLN A 112 -15.07 6.18 -9.57
N PHE A 113 -13.86 6.71 -9.78
CA PHE A 113 -12.66 6.15 -9.16
C PHE A 113 -12.69 6.30 -7.63
N ASP A 114 -13.25 7.39 -7.10
CA ASP A 114 -13.40 7.59 -5.65
C ASP A 114 -14.39 6.58 -5.04
N GLN A 115 -15.53 6.38 -5.69
CA GLN A 115 -16.53 5.39 -5.26
C GLN A 115 -15.97 3.97 -5.26
N GLN A 116 -15.27 3.58 -6.33
CA GLN A 116 -14.65 2.26 -6.39
C GLN A 116 -13.52 2.11 -5.36
N ALA A 117 -12.76 3.17 -5.12
CA ALA A 117 -11.71 3.17 -4.13
C ALA A 117 -12.24 2.87 -2.72
N ILE A 118 -13.36 3.50 -2.35
CA ILE A 118 -14.08 3.26 -1.10
C ILE A 118 -14.55 1.81 -1.01
N GLU A 119 -15.12 1.27 -2.09
CA GLU A 119 -15.62 -0.11 -2.12
C GLU A 119 -14.49 -1.13 -1.89
N PHE A 120 -13.35 -0.99 -2.58
CA PHE A 120 -12.20 -1.86 -2.34
C PHE A 120 -11.71 -1.80 -0.89
N VAL A 121 -11.65 -0.60 -0.29
CA VAL A 121 -11.22 -0.48 1.11
C VAL A 121 -12.24 -1.11 2.06
N ARG A 122 -13.54 -0.93 1.84
CA ARG A 122 -14.58 -1.61 2.64
C ARG A 122 -14.45 -3.13 2.55
N GLN A 123 -14.22 -3.68 1.36
CA GLN A 123 -13.99 -5.12 1.18
C GLN A 123 -12.73 -5.61 1.91
N GLY A 124 -11.64 -4.83 1.87
CA GLY A 124 -10.42 -5.12 2.64
C GLY A 124 -10.63 -5.09 4.15
N LEU A 125 -11.40 -4.12 4.65
CA LEU A 125 -11.76 -4.03 6.08
C LEU A 125 -12.61 -5.23 6.52
N GLN A 126 -13.50 -5.73 5.66
CA GLN A 126 -14.30 -6.94 5.92
C GLN A 126 -13.47 -8.23 5.99
N GLN A 127 -12.23 -8.24 5.48
CA GLN A 127 -11.34 -9.40 5.61
C GLN A 127 -10.69 -9.49 7.00
N GLN A 128 -10.72 -8.43 7.80
CA GLN A 128 -10.10 -8.44 9.12
C GLN A 128 -10.75 -9.50 10.01
N GLN A 129 -9.92 -10.36 10.61
CA GLN A 129 -10.37 -11.37 11.56
C GLN A 129 -10.61 -10.76 12.95
N ALA A 130 -11.34 -11.49 13.80
CA ALA A 130 -11.76 -10.98 15.12
C ALA A 130 -10.59 -10.65 16.07
N ASP A 131 -9.43 -11.29 15.86
CA ASP A 131 -8.19 -11.03 16.60
C ASP A 131 -7.42 -9.79 16.09
N GLY A 132 -7.86 -9.20 14.97
CA GLY A 132 -7.20 -8.08 14.29
C GLY A 132 -6.33 -8.50 13.11
N THR A 133 -6.19 -9.79 12.81
CA THR A 133 -5.35 -10.28 11.70
C THR A 133 -5.89 -9.81 10.35
N LEU A 134 -5.00 -9.33 9.48
CA LEU A 134 -5.29 -9.08 8.07
C LEU A 134 -4.76 -10.28 7.26
N PRO A 135 -5.61 -11.21 6.82
CA PRO A 135 -5.15 -12.47 6.25
C PRO A 135 -4.44 -12.30 4.90
N GLU A 136 -3.35 -13.06 4.75
CA GLU A 136 -2.48 -13.11 3.58
C GLU A 136 -2.23 -14.58 3.23
N ARG A 137 -2.74 -15.04 2.09
CA ARG A 137 -2.95 -16.46 1.72
C ARG A 137 -3.68 -17.28 2.79
N ASN A 138 -4.75 -16.72 3.36
CA ASN A 138 -5.49 -17.32 4.49
C ASN A 138 -4.66 -17.51 5.76
N GLY A 139 -3.45 -16.95 5.82
CA GLY A 139 -2.55 -17.04 6.95
C GLY A 139 -2.16 -15.67 7.47
N PHE A 140 -1.38 -15.68 8.53
CA PHE A 140 -0.84 -14.48 9.16
C PHE A 140 0.53 -14.13 8.56
N ASP A 141 0.73 -12.89 8.12
CA ASP A 141 2.02 -12.40 7.62
C ASP A 141 2.29 -10.97 8.12
N LEU A 142 3.24 -10.86 9.05
CA LEU A 142 3.61 -9.59 9.69
C LEU A 142 4.03 -8.48 8.72
N SER A 143 4.75 -8.83 7.64
CA SER A 143 5.24 -7.82 6.68
C SER A 143 4.11 -7.32 5.79
N TYR A 144 3.25 -8.22 5.33
CA TYR A 144 2.11 -7.83 4.50
C TYR A 144 0.98 -7.19 5.30
N GLN A 145 0.79 -7.57 6.57
CA GLN A 145 -0.08 -6.86 7.51
C GLN A 145 0.38 -5.41 7.67
N SER A 146 1.69 -5.18 7.91
CA SER A 146 2.28 -3.84 7.96
C SER A 146 2.07 -3.06 6.65
N LEU A 147 2.26 -3.72 5.50
CA LEU A 147 2.06 -3.13 4.18
C LEU A 147 0.60 -2.70 3.96
N GLY A 148 -0.36 -3.58 4.27
CA GLY A 148 -1.79 -3.30 4.18
C GLY A 148 -2.20 -2.12 5.06
N MET A 149 -1.71 -2.09 6.31
CA MET A 149 -1.93 -0.98 7.24
C MET A 149 -1.32 0.34 6.76
N ASN A 150 -0.15 0.32 6.11
CA ASN A 150 0.43 1.52 5.49
C ASN A 150 -0.49 2.06 4.37
N TYR A 151 -0.98 1.21 3.48
CA TYR A 151 -1.91 1.62 2.44
C TYR A 151 -3.23 2.16 3.01
N ALA A 152 -3.83 1.48 3.97
CA ALA A 152 -5.05 1.93 4.64
C ALA A 152 -4.84 3.26 5.38
N GLY A 153 -3.73 3.41 6.12
CA GLY A 153 -3.38 4.64 6.82
C GLY A 153 -3.18 5.83 5.87
N ARG A 154 -2.62 5.61 4.67
CA ARG A 154 -2.57 6.65 3.63
C ARG A 154 -3.95 6.96 3.07
N PHE A 155 -4.77 5.94 2.84
CA PHE A 155 -6.14 6.11 2.35
C PHE A 155 -6.95 7.01 3.29
N TYR A 156 -6.83 6.81 4.61
CA TYR A 156 -7.46 7.63 5.63
C TYR A 156 -7.28 9.13 5.39
N PHE A 157 -6.06 9.58 5.05
CA PHE A 157 -5.76 11.00 4.86
C PHE A 157 -6.24 11.59 3.53
N TRP A 158 -6.54 10.75 2.53
CA TRP A 158 -6.95 11.18 1.20
C TRP A 158 -8.47 11.07 0.94
N THR A 159 -9.16 10.26 1.76
CA THR A 159 -10.61 10.08 1.66
C THR A 159 -11.36 11.16 2.43
N ASN A 160 -12.57 11.48 1.95
CA ASN A 160 -13.52 12.32 2.67
C ASN A 160 -14.61 11.50 3.39
N ASP A 161 -14.63 10.17 3.22
CA ASP A 161 -15.60 9.28 3.86
C ASP A 161 -15.24 9.07 5.34
N LYS A 162 -16.05 9.68 6.22
CA LYS A 162 -15.85 9.64 7.69
C LYS A 162 -16.08 8.25 8.30
N GLU A 163 -16.97 7.48 7.69
CA GLU A 163 -17.25 6.12 8.15
C GLU A 163 -16.03 5.23 7.89
N VAL A 164 -15.50 5.26 6.67
CA VAL A 164 -14.28 4.51 6.30
C VAL A 164 -13.07 4.98 7.11
N GLN A 165 -12.93 6.29 7.37
CA GLN A 165 -11.91 6.80 8.28
C GLN A 165 -11.99 6.16 9.67
N THR A 166 -13.20 6.05 10.23
CA THR A 166 -13.43 5.43 11.55
C THR A 166 -13.08 3.94 11.51
N GLN A 167 -13.51 3.22 10.48
CA GLN A 167 -13.21 1.80 10.31
C GLN A 167 -11.70 1.54 10.19
N ILE A 168 -10.97 2.37 9.44
CA ILE A 168 -9.50 2.26 9.34
C ILE A 168 -8.83 2.51 10.69
N ALA A 169 -9.26 3.53 11.45
CA ALA A 169 -8.69 3.80 12.77
C ALA A 169 -8.89 2.63 13.75
N ASN A 170 -10.06 1.99 13.70
CA ASN A 170 -10.36 0.79 14.49
C ASN A 170 -9.50 -0.40 14.04
N MET A 171 -9.41 -0.64 12.73
CA MET A 171 -8.58 -1.70 12.16
C MET A 171 -7.12 -1.56 12.61
N LEU A 172 -6.52 -0.38 12.48
CA LEU A 172 -5.14 -0.12 12.94
C LEU A 172 -4.97 -0.38 14.43
N SER A 173 -5.94 0.00 15.25
CA SER A 173 -5.89 -0.18 16.71
C SER A 173 -5.94 -1.66 17.11
N GLN A 174 -6.56 -2.51 16.29
CA GLN A 174 -6.68 -3.96 16.52
C GLN A 174 -5.51 -4.74 15.88
N SER A 175 -5.02 -4.32 14.71
CA SER A 175 -3.98 -5.05 13.96
C SER A 175 -2.55 -4.76 14.41
N LEU A 176 -2.25 -3.58 14.95
CA LEU A 176 -0.89 -3.24 15.41
C LEU A 176 -0.44 -4.03 16.65
N PRO A 177 -1.28 -4.29 17.68
CA PRO A 177 -0.91 -5.13 18.81
C PRO A 177 -0.35 -6.51 18.42
N ILE A 178 -0.83 -7.08 17.32
CA ILE A 178 -0.33 -8.36 16.81
C ILE A 178 1.15 -8.24 16.40
N ILE A 179 1.57 -7.11 15.81
CA ILE A 179 2.98 -6.88 15.50
C ILE A 179 3.76 -6.56 16.78
N ASP A 180 3.16 -5.80 17.70
CA ASP A 180 3.77 -5.44 19.00
C ASP A 180 4.26 -6.70 19.74
N ASP A 181 3.46 -7.77 19.76
CA ASP A 181 3.79 -9.05 20.43
C ASP A 181 5.01 -9.78 19.82
N HIS A 182 5.47 -9.35 18.64
CA HIS A 182 6.62 -9.91 17.92
C HIS A 182 7.87 -9.04 17.99
N ILE A 183 7.78 -7.86 18.59
CA ILE A 183 8.90 -6.92 18.73
C ILE A 183 9.59 -7.16 20.07
N ASP A 184 10.91 -7.38 20.05
CA ASP A 184 11.72 -7.42 21.27
C ASP A 184 12.18 -6.01 21.70
N ASP A 185 12.84 -5.92 22.86
CA ASP A 185 13.34 -4.65 23.43
C ASP A 185 14.38 -3.95 22.53
N ALA A 186 14.97 -4.64 21.55
CA ALA A 186 15.90 -4.08 20.58
C ALA A 186 15.20 -3.65 19.27
N GLY A 187 13.89 -3.83 19.16
CA GLY A 187 13.12 -3.55 17.96
C GLY A 187 13.22 -4.63 16.89
N ILE A 188 13.77 -5.80 17.21
CA ILE A 188 13.87 -6.91 16.27
C ILE A 188 12.53 -7.65 16.23
N VAL A 189 12.01 -7.80 15.02
CA VAL A 189 10.75 -8.52 14.79
C VAL A 189 11.01 -10.00 14.54
N ARG A 190 10.45 -10.84 15.41
CA ARG A 190 10.43 -12.30 15.24
C ARG A 190 9.40 -12.68 14.17
N LEU A 191 9.76 -13.60 13.29
CA LEU A 191 8.92 -14.05 12.17
C LEU A 191 8.63 -15.55 12.21
N ASP A 192 8.92 -16.23 13.31
CA ASP A 192 8.92 -17.69 13.43
C ASP A 192 7.56 -18.34 13.13
N ASP A 193 6.45 -17.65 13.37
CA ASP A 193 5.08 -18.08 13.09
C ASP A 193 4.44 -17.37 11.87
N SER A 194 5.16 -16.46 11.22
CA SER A 194 4.70 -15.76 10.02
C SER A 194 4.69 -16.70 8.81
N SER A 195 3.58 -16.71 8.06
CA SER A 195 3.30 -17.66 6.98
C SER A 195 4.33 -17.67 5.83
N ARG A 196 5.17 -16.64 5.72
CA ARG A 196 6.19 -16.49 4.65
C ARG A 196 7.61 -16.31 5.19
N SER A 197 7.84 -16.68 6.44
CA SER A 197 9.16 -16.61 7.11
C SER A 197 10.25 -17.44 6.45
N ASN A 198 9.86 -18.52 5.76
CA ASN A 198 10.77 -19.44 5.07
C ASN A 198 10.97 -19.13 3.57
N GLU A 199 10.37 -18.05 3.05
CA GLU A 199 10.52 -17.71 1.63
C GLU A 199 11.85 -17.02 1.32
N THR A 200 12.44 -17.37 0.18
CA THR A 200 13.57 -16.64 -0.39
C THR A 200 13.09 -15.59 -1.38
N SER A 201 13.76 -14.43 -1.36
CA SER A 201 13.60 -13.39 -2.36
C SER A 201 14.15 -13.84 -3.72
N ARG A 202 13.85 -13.08 -4.78
CA ARG A 202 14.38 -13.34 -6.14
C ARG A 202 15.92 -13.33 -6.23
N SER A 203 16.61 -12.78 -5.23
CA SER A 203 18.07 -12.79 -5.12
C SER A 203 18.62 -13.99 -4.33
N GLY A 204 17.77 -14.94 -3.93
CA GLY A 204 18.14 -16.12 -3.16
C GLY A 204 18.31 -15.88 -1.65
N LYS A 205 18.22 -14.63 -1.19
CA LYS A 205 18.29 -14.29 0.24
C LYS A 205 16.96 -14.56 0.94
N ALA A 206 16.99 -15.07 2.16
CA ALA A 206 15.80 -15.16 3.01
C ALA A 206 15.11 -13.80 3.12
N LYS A 207 13.77 -13.80 3.03
CA LYS A 207 13.01 -12.58 3.25
C LYS A 207 13.18 -12.12 4.69
N ARG A 208 13.37 -10.80 4.85
CA ARG A 208 13.44 -10.14 6.15
C ARG A 208 12.14 -9.38 6.38
N PHE A 209 11.85 -9.05 7.64
CA PHE A 209 10.73 -8.20 7.99
C PHE A 209 10.82 -6.85 7.27
N ASP A 210 9.68 -6.36 6.77
CA ASP A 210 9.61 -5.08 6.09
C ASP A 210 9.48 -3.91 7.09
N TYR A 211 10.61 -3.56 7.71
CA TYR A 211 10.71 -2.46 8.65
C TYR A 211 10.24 -1.13 8.07
N PHE A 212 10.45 -0.88 6.76
CA PHE A 212 10.05 0.38 6.15
C PHE A 212 8.54 0.55 6.19
N ASN A 213 7.79 -0.48 5.77
CA ASN A 213 6.33 -0.40 5.80
C ASN A 213 5.77 -0.42 7.22
N ALA A 214 6.38 -1.16 8.13
CA ALA A 214 5.99 -1.16 9.54
C ALA A 214 6.15 0.24 10.17
N VAL A 215 7.33 0.86 10.06
CA VAL A 215 7.57 2.23 10.57
C VAL A 215 6.53 3.22 10.01
N GLN A 216 6.24 3.16 8.72
CA GLN A 216 5.22 4.02 8.12
C GLN A 216 3.82 3.75 8.67
N ALA A 217 3.42 2.48 8.85
CA ALA A 217 2.13 2.11 9.42
C ALA A 217 1.96 2.65 10.85
N TYR A 218 2.98 2.50 11.71
CA TYR A 218 2.95 3.03 13.07
C TYR A 218 2.90 4.56 13.12
N LEU A 219 3.68 5.26 12.28
CA LEU A 219 3.63 6.72 12.20
C LEU A 219 2.27 7.24 11.72
N LEU A 220 1.65 6.55 10.75
CA LEU A 220 0.30 6.86 10.30
C LEU A 220 -0.71 6.61 11.42
N ALA A 221 -0.60 5.49 12.13
CA ALA A 221 -1.48 5.15 13.25
C ALA A 221 -1.37 6.14 14.41
N GLU A 222 -0.17 6.62 14.76
CA GLU A 222 0.01 7.69 15.74
C GLU A 222 -0.76 8.94 15.32
N ARG A 223 -0.61 9.36 14.05
CA ARG A 223 -1.29 10.55 13.54
C ARG A 223 -2.82 10.40 13.47
N ILE A 224 -3.31 9.19 13.22
CA ILE A 224 -4.74 8.88 13.10
C ILE A 224 -5.40 8.76 14.48
N THR A 225 -4.73 8.07 15.42
CA THR A 225 -5.31 7.70 16.72
C THR A 225 -4.85 8.61 17.87
N SER A 226 -3.86 9.47 17.63
CA SER A 226 -3.17 10.30 18.63
C SER A 226 -2.49 9.50 19.76
N GLN A 227 -2.27 8.20 19.58
CA GLN A 227 -1.59 7.35 20.55
C GLN A 227 -0.08 7.42 20.38
N LYS A 228 0.61 8.12 21.31
CA LYS A 228 2.07 8.33 21.27
C LYS A 228 2.89 7.05 21.23
N ARG A 229 2.40 5.97 21.85
CA ARG A 229 3.07 4.65 21.84
C ARG A 229 3.45 4.19 20.43
N TYR A 230 2.63 4.50 19.42
CA TYR A 230 2.91 4.09 18.06
C TYR A 230 4.14 4.80 17.48
N ARG A 231 4.39 6.06 17.87
CA ARG A 231 5.64 6.75 17.51
C ARG A 231 6.86 6.12 18.18
N GLU A 232 6.75 5.77 19.46
CA GLU A 232 7.83 5.12 20.22
C GLU A 232 8.23 3.79 19.57
N ILE A 233 7.24 2.98 19.16
CA ILE A 233 7.48 1.73 18.44
C ILE A 233 8.08 1.98 17.04
N ALA A 234 7.60 3.01 16.32
CA ALA A 234 8.18 3.37 15.03
C ALA A 234 9.67 3.76 15.14
N GLU A 235 10.04 4.50 16.18
CA GLU A 235 11.42 4.90 16.47
C GLU A 235 12.29 3.68 16.84
N LEU A 236 11.74 2.75 17.63
CA LEU A 236 12.38 1.48 17.98
C LEU A 236 12.67 0.64 16.72
N LEU A 237 11.67 0.42 15.88
CA LEU A 237 11.80 -0.31 14.61
C LEU A 237 12.79 0.36 13.64
N ALA A 238 12.77 1.69 13.56
CA ALA A 238 13.71 2.44 12.71
C ALA A 238 15.16 2.29 13.18
N SER A 239 15.39 2.28 14.49
CA SER A 239 16.71 2.06 15.09
C SER A 239 17.22 0.65 14.79
N ALA A 240 16.36 -0.36 14.96
CA ALA A 240 16.67 -1.75 14.61
C ALA A 240 17.03 -1.93 13.13
N TYR A 241 16.29 -1.28 12.23
CA TYR A 241 16.57 -1.33 10.80
C TYR A 241 17.95 -0.75 10.43
N GLN A 242 18.33 0.37 11.05
CA GLN A 242 19.63 1.00 10.83
C GLN A 242 20.79 0.16 11.35
N ALA A 243 20.62 -0.50 12.50
CA ALA A 243 21.66 -1.34 13.10
C ALA A 243 21.94 -2.63 12.29
N ASN A 244 20.99 -3.07 11.45
CA ASN A 244 21.06 -4.33 10.70
C ASN A 244 21.30 -4.16 9.18
N GLN A 245 21.61 -2.94 8.73
CA GLN A 245 22.04 -2.59 7.37
C GLN A 245 23.55 -2.72 7.21
#